data_AF-A0A2S6RK99-F1
#
_entry.id   AF-A0A2S6RK99-F1
#
_cell.length_a   1.000
_cell.length_b   1.000
_cell.length_c   1.000
_cell.angle_alpha   90.00
_cell.angle_beta   90.00
_cell.angle_gamma   90.00
#
_symmetry.space_group_name_H-M   'P 1'
#
loop_
_entity.id
_entity.type
_entity.pdbx_description
1 polymer ?
#
loop_
_entity_poly.entity_id
_entity_poly.type
_entity_poly.pdbx_seq_one_letter_code
_entity_poly.pdbx_strand_id
1 'polypeptide(L)'
;MKKIISLLIILAVSAFINSSAFSGHHKATFQYGGDWVNTTVVANGDYFIMVGAFVGTNEMVREAGEVIITNFTCPGIFINGVGNGACKMKLAGSEDFYILDWACDAESNCKGKVVNGTGRFEGASGELTWVHNGGFGKGSGTFLTK
;
A
#
# COMPACT_ATOMS: atom_id res chain seq x y z
N MET A 1 -23.84 2.06 -46.11
CA MET A 1 -23.02 2.91 -45.21
C MET A 1 -23.52 2.93 -43.76
N LYS A 2 -24.79 3.25 -43.46
CA LYS A 2 -25.31 3.28 -42.07
C LYS A 2 -25.13 1.97 -41.26
N LYS A 3 -25.33 0.80 -41.89
CA LYS A 3 -25.18 -0.52 -41.23
C LYS A 3 -23.75 -0.87 -40.81
N ILE A 4 -22.74 -0.37 -41.54
CA ILE A 4 -21.32 -0.64 -41.25
C ILE A 4 -20.85 0.22 -40.06
N ILE A 5 -21.33 1.47 -39.99
CA ILE A 5 -21.03 2.39 -38.88
C ILE A 5 -21.62 1.87 -37.56
N SER A 6 -22.84 1.33 -37.57
CA SER A 6 -23.43 0.70 -36.37
C SER A 6 -22.66 -0.52 -35.89
N LEU A 7 -22.10 -1.34 -36.80
CA LEU A 7 -21.33 -2.54 -36.44
C LEU A 7 -19.97 -2.18 -35.80
N LEU A 8 -19.31 -1.13 -36.30
CA LEU A 8 -18.07 -0.60 -35.74
C LEU A 8 -18.26 0.02 -34.34
N ILE A 9 -19.41 0.68 -34.11
CA ILE A 9 -19.75 1.21 -32.78
C ILE A 9 -19.98 0.07 -31.78
N ILE A 10 -20.64 -1.02 -32.20
CA ILE A 10 -20.88 -2.19 -31.34
C ILE A 10 -19.56 -2.91 -31.00
N LEU A 11 -18.63 -3.05 -31.97
CA LEU A 11 -17.30 -3.61 -31.72
C LEU A 11 -16.43 -2.73 -30.81
N ALA A 12 -16.49 -1.40 -30.97
CA ALA A 12 -15.77 -0.47 -30.09
C ALA A 12 -16.32 -0.53 -28.66
N VAL A 13 -17.64 -0.56 -28.47
CA VAL A 13 -18.27 -0.65 -27.14
C VAL A 13 -17.98 -2.01 -26.48
N SER A 14 -17.95 -3.11 -27.23
CA SER A 14 -17.56 -4.42 -26.68
C SER A 14 -16.06 -4.56 -26.37
N ALA A 15 -15.18 -3.79 -27.04
CA ALA A 15 -13.76 -3.69 -26.66
C ALA A 15 -13.53 -2.88 -25.36
N PHE A 16 -14.43 -1.95 -25.01
CA PHE A 16 -14.36 -1.19 -23.75
C PHE A 16 -15.06 -1.86 -22.57
N ILE A 17 -15.90 -2.89 -22.79
CA ILE A 17 -16.56 -3.62 -21.70
C ILE A 17 -15.66 -4.76 -21.15
N ASN A 18 -14.53 -5.05 -21.80
CA ASN A 18 -13.48 -5.92 -21.25
C ASN A 18 -12.63 -5.24 -20.15
N SER A 19 -13.20 -4.32 -19.37
CA SER A 19 -12.67 -3.94 -18.05
C SER A 19 -12.87 -5.07 -17.03
N SER A 20 -12.55 -6.29 -17.41
CA SER A 20 -12.32 -7.40 -16.51
C SER A 20 -10.85 -7.35 -16.09
N ALA A 21 -10.54 -6.67 -14.99
CA ALA A 21 -9.24 -6.85 -14.33
C ALA A 21 -9.32 -6.93 -12.80
N PHE A 22 -10.50 -6.80 -12.20
CA PHE A 22 -10.72 -7.09 -10.78
C PHE A 22 -11.61 -8.31 -10.65
N SER A 23 -11.10 -9.46 -11.11
CA SER A 23 -11.77 -10.75 -10.99
C SER A 23 -11.52 -11.37 -9.61
N GLY A 24 -12.43 -11.07 -8.66
CA GLY A 24 -12.62 -11.83 -7.42
C GLY A 24 -11.54 -11.66 -6.35
N HIS A 25 -11.99 -11.52 -5.09
CA HIS A 25 -11.16 -11.72 -3.89
C HIS A 25 -10.05 -10.67 -3.65
N HIS A 26 -10.43 -9.51 -3.09
CA HIS A 26 -9.52 -8.40 -2.81
C HIS A 26 -8.94 -8.42 -1.40
N LYS A 27 -9.34 -9.37 -0.55
CA LYS A 27 -8.90 -9.37 0.84
C LYS A 27 -7.41 -9.69 0.91
N ALA A 28 -6.68 -8.92 1.70
CA ALA A 28 -5.30 -9.19 2.06
C ALA A 28 -5.14 -9.09 3.57
N THR A 29 -4.29 -9.95 4.11
CA THR A 29 -3.71 -9.80 5.45
C THR A 29 -2.24 -9.50 5.30
N PHE A 30 -1.66 -8.76 6.23
CA PHE A 30 -0.24 -8.51 6.20
C PHE A 30 0.35 -8.43 7.61
N GLN A 31 1.64 -8.69 7.68
CA GLN A 31 2.46 -8.44 8.85
C GLN A 31 3.79 -7.83 8.42
N TYR A 32 4.32 -6.95 9.25
CA TYR A 32 5.62 -6.33 9.00
C TYR A 32 6.46 -6.22 10.27
N GLY A 33 7.76 -6.05 10.05
CA GLY A 33 8.74 -5.69 11.07
C GLY A 33 9.79 -4.75 10.49
N GLY A 34 10.26 -3.79 11.28
CA GLY A 34 11.27 -2.83 10.85
C GLY A 34 11.71 -1.90 11.97
N ASP A 35 12.60 -0.99 11.63
CA ASP A 35 13.16 0.00 12.55
C ASP A 35 13.22 1.39 11.92
N TRP A 36 13.19 2.41 12.79
CA TRP A 36 13.42 3.79 12.39
C TRP A 36 14.93 4.04 12.24
N VAL A 37 15.31 4.56 11.08
CA VAL A 37 16.69 4.95 10.75
C VAL A 37 16.75 6.39 10.30
N ASN A 38 17.95 6.98 10.38
CA ASN A 38 18.22 8.37 9.99
C ASN A 38 17.25 9.36 10.63
N THR A 39 16.99 9.18 11.92
CA THR A 39 16.01 9.98 12.64
C THR A 39 16.57 11.31 13.11
N THR A 40 15.73 12.34 13.05
CA THR A 40 15.91 13.60 13.76
C THR A 40 14.78 13.72 14.77
N VAL A 41 15.15 13.95 16.03
CA VAL A 41 14.19 14.13 17.12
C VAL A 41 14.36 15.53 17.69
N VAL A 42 13.25 16.25 17.78
CA VAL A 42 13.17 17.54 18.47
C VAL A 42 12.22 17.38 19.65
N ALA A 43 12.69 17.65 20.86
CA ALA A 43 11.89 17.56 22.08
C ALA A 43 11.91 18.91 22.82
N ASN A 44 10.75 19.32 23.34
CA ASN A 44 10.59 20.50 24.17
C ASN A 44 9.49 20.27 25.22
N GLY A 45 9.89 19.99 26.46
CA GLY A 45 8.97 19.54 27.50
C GLY A 45 8.25 18.25 27.10
N ASP A 46 6.93 18.26 27.17
CA ASP A 46 6.07 17.12 26.81
C ASP A 46 5.83 16.97 25.30
N TYR A 47 6.37 17.88 24.48
CA TYR A 47 6.21 17.86 23.03
C TYR A 47 7.42 17.22 22.37
N PHE A 48 7.19 16.26 21.47
CA PHE A 48 8.24 15.72 20.62
C PHE A 48 7.80 15.58 19.18
N ILE A 49 8.76 15.76 18.28
CA ILE A 49 8.64 15.49 16.86
C ILE A 49 9.77 14.56 16.47
N MET A 50 9.46 13.48 15.76
CA MET A 50 10.44 12.59 15.14
C MET A 50 10.21 12.60 13.63
N VAL A 51 11.26 12.79 12.86
CA VAL A 51 11.26 12.63 11.39
C VAL A 51 12.34 11.62 11.04
N GLY A 52 12.07 10.71 10.10
CA GLY A 52 13.06 9.74 9.66
C GLY A 52 12.51 8.80 8.59
N ALA A 53 13.11 7.63 8.47
CA ALA A 53 12.60 6.56 7.62
C ALA A 53 12.40 5.27 8.43
N PHE A 54 11.23 4.65 8.31
CA PHE A 54 11.00 3.30 8.82
C PHE A 54 11.35 2.29 7.74
N VAL A 55 12.29 1.39 8.02
CA VAL A 55 12.84 0.42 7.06
C VAL A 55 12.65 -0.99 7.58
N GLY A 56 12.20 -1.89 6.72
CA GLY A 56 11.89 -3.25 7.15
C GLY A 56 11.35 -4.14 6.06
N THR A 57 10.67 -5.20 6.48
CA THR A 57 10.08 -6.21 5.61
C THR A 57 8.62 -6.43 5.93
N ASN A 58 7.84 -6.73 4.90
CA ASN A 58 6.43 -7.00 4.97
C ASN A 58 6.10 -8.29 4.23
N GLU A 59 5.26 -9.11 4.84
CA GLU A 59 4.63 -10.28 4.23
C GLU A 59 3.14 -9.98 4.09
N MET A 60 2.65 -10.00 2.85
CA MET A 60 1.23 -9.88 2.54
C MET A 60 0.72 -11.21 1.99
N VAL A 61 -0.38 -11.70 2.55
CA VAL A 61 -1.09 -12.88 2.07
C VAL A 61 -2.41 -12.42 1.46
N ARG A 62 -2.60 -12.68 0.17
CA ARG A 62 -3.85 -12.42 -0.54
C ARG A 62 -4.83 -13.56 -0.32
N GLU A 63 -6.11 -13.30 -0.54
CA GLU A 63 -7.19 -14.26 -0.34
C GLU A 63 -7.01 -15.59 -1.09
N ALA A 64 -6.37 -15.57 -2.26
CA ALA A 64 -6.02 -16.79 -3.03
C ALA A 64 -4.81 -17.57 -2.48
N GLY A 65 -4.24 -17.16 -1.35
CA GLY A 65 -3.05 -17.77 -0.73
C GLY A 65 -1.71 -17.29 -1.31
N GLU A 66 -1.74 -16.35 -2.27
CA GLU A 66 -0.51 -15.74 -2.78
C GLU A 66 0.20 -14.97 -1.66
N VAL A 67 1.50 -15.26 -1.48
CA VAL A 67 2.37 -14.56 -0.54
C VAL A 67 3.27 -13.58 -1.28
N ILE A 68 3.21 -12.31 -0.89
CA ILE A 68 4.01 -11.22 -1.44
C ILE A 68 4.94 -10.72 -0.33
N ILE A 69 6.25 -10.91 -0.54
CA ILE A 69 7.28 -10.40 0.37
C ILE A 69 7.85 -9.11 -0.21
N THR A 70 7.80 -8.03 0.57
CA THR A 70 8.36 -6.73 0.17
C THR A 70 9.33 -6.19 1.21
N ASN A 71 10.43 -5.62 0.74
CA ASN A 71 11.27 -4.73 1.54
C ASN A 71 10.72 -3.31 1.40
N PHE A 72 10.64 -2.57 2.49
CA PHE A 72 10.10 -1.21 2.45
C PHE A 72 11.02 -0.17 3.04
N THR A 73 10.81 1.06 2.59
CA THR A 73 11.35 2.27 3.19
C THR A 73 10.23 3.30 3.23
N CYS A 74 9.94 3.80 4.42
CA CYS A 74 8.84 4.69 4.68
C CYS A 74 9.33 5.98 5.34
N PRO A 75 9.65 7.03 4.57
CA PRO A 75 9.78 8.35 5.14
C PRO A 75 8.50 8.73 5.89
N GLY A 76 8.65 9.26 7.10
CA GLY A 76 7.52 9.65 7.92
C GLY A 76 7.87 10.64 9.00
N ILE A 77 6.82 11.19 9.59
CA ILE A 77 6.86 12.13 10.70
C ILE A 77 5.93 11.63 11.81
N PHE A 78 6.39 11.74 13.05
CA PHE A 78 5.60 11.57 14.26
C PHE A 78 5.60 12.86 15.06
N ILE A 79 4.42 13.28 15.52
CA ILE A 79 4.20 14.43 16.39
C ILE A 79 3.33 13.94 17.54
N ASN A 80 3.89 13.90 18.76
CA ASN A 80 3.17 13.50 19.97
C ASN A 80 2.36 12.19 19.82
N GLY A 81 2.96 11.15 19.24
CA GLY A 81 2.34 9.83 19.07
C GLY A 81 1.47 9.66 17.81
N VAL A 82 1.06 10.74 17.15
CA VAL A 82 0.39 10.67 15.84
C VAL A 82 1.45 10.70 14.76
N GLY A 83 1.31 9.86 13.72
CA GLY A 83 2.30 9.86 12.64
C GLY A 83 1.72 9.53 11.28
N ASN A 84 2.43 9.94 10.24
CA ASN A 84 2.06 9.67 8.86
C ASN A 84 3.29 9.64 7.95
N GLY A 85 3.12 9.03 6.78
CA GLY A 85 4.19 8.92 5.81
C GLY A 85 3.74 8.19 4.56
N ALA A 86 4.72 7.82 3.74
CA ALA A 86 4.51 7.02 2.54
C ALA A 86 5.62 6.00 2.42
N CYS A 87 5.28 4.77 2.04
CA CYS A 87 6.20 3.66 1.92
C CYS A 87 6.38 3.28 0.47
N LYS A 88 7.63 3.09 0.05
CA LYS A 88 7.93 2.30 -1.15
C LYS A 88 8.05 0.84 -0.76
N MET A 89 7.08 0.02 -1.17
CA MET A 89 6.97 -1.40 -0.85
C MET A 89 7.51 -2.22 -2.04
N LYS A 90 8.82 -2.49 -2.05
CA LYS A 90 9.54 -3.14 -3.15
C LYS A 90 9.50 -4.66 -3.01
N LEU A 91 9.07 -5.38 -4.04
CA LEU A 91 9.09 -6.85 -4.06
C LEU A 91 10.52 -7.37 -3.83
N ALA A 92 10.66 -8.35 -2.94
CA ALA A 92 11.95 -8.98 -2.69
C ALA A 92 12.50 -9.61 -3.98
N GLY A 93 13.76 -9.28 -4.33
CA GLY A 93 14.43 -9.80 -5.51
C GLY A 93 13.99 -9.21 -6.86
N SER A 94 13.17 -8.15 -6.87
CA SER A 94 12.71 -7.47 -8.09
C SER A 94 12.82 -5.94 -7.96
N GLU A 95 12.70 -5.20 -9.06
CA GLU A 95 12.55 -3.74 -9.08
C GLU A 95 11.10 -3.26 -8.96
N ASP A 96 10.14 -4.18 -8.99
CA ASP A 96 8.71 -3.86 -8.87
C ASP A 96 8.38 -3.35 -7.46
N PHE A 97 7.55 -2.32 -7.36
CA PHE A 97 7.09 -1.80 -6.07
C PHE A 97 5.67 -1.25 -6.13
N TYR A 98 5.00 -1.19 -4.98
CA TYR A 98 3.81 -0.37 -4.79
C TYR A 98 4.06 0.73 -3.74
N ILE A 99 3.25 1.78 -3.77
CA ILE A 99 3.30 2.89 -2.81
C ILE A 99 2.15 2.76 -1.84
N LEU A 100 2.46 2.80 -0.55
CA LEU A 100 1.49 2.79 0.55
C LEU A 100 1.60 4.09 1.34
N ASP A 101 0.61 4.96 1.23
CA ASP A 101 0.47 6.11 2.13
C ASP A 101 -0.14 5.64 3.44
N TRP A 102 0.32 6.13 4.58
CA TRP A 102 -0.14 5.68 5.88
C TRP A 102 -0.28 6.82 6.90
N ALA A 103 -1.16 6.61 7.86
CA ALA A 103 -1.32 7.44 9.04
C ALA A 103 -1.73 6.57 10.24
N CYS A 104 -1.22 6.92 11.42
CA CYS A 104 -1.51 6.27 12.70
C CYS A 104 -1.98 7.31 13.72
N ASP A 105 -2.97 6.94 14.53
CA ASP A 105 -3.38 7.71 15.70
C ASP A 105 -2.44 7.47 16.91
N ALA A 106 -2.69 8.19 18.01
CA ALA A 106 -1.88 8.12 19.21
C ALA A 106 -1.98 6.74 19.90
N GLU A 107 -3.05 6.00 19.64
CA GLU A 107 -3.28 4.64 20.09
C GLU A 107 -2.62 3.58 19.18
N SER A 108 -1.84 4.03 18.18
CA SER A 108 -1.15 3.19 17.21
C SER A 108 -2.07 2.38 16.28
N ASN A 109 -3.33 2.78 16.13
CA ASN A 109 -4.19 2.28 15.07
C ASN A 109 -3.85 3.04 13.79
N CYS A 110 -3.54 2.26 12.75
CA CYS A 110 -3.06 2.80 11.50
C CYS A 110 -4.00 2.45 10.36
N LYS A 111 -4.07 3.36 9.40
CA LYS A 111 -4.73 3.18 8.11
C LYS A 111 -3.75 3.51 7.01
N GLY A 112 -3.89 2.84 5.88
CA GLY A 112 -3.07 3.12 4.72
C GLY A 112 -3.80 2.88 3.42
N LYS A 113 -3.37 3.60 2.41
CA LYS A 113 -3.92 3.55 1.06
C LYS A 113 -2.82 3.17 0.10
N VAL A 114 -3.07 2.13 -0.70
CA VAL A 114 -2.21 1.82 -1.83
C VAL A 114 -2.60 2.76 -2.96
N VAL A 115 -1.66 3.61 -3.37
CA VAL A 115 -1.95 4.74 -4.27
C VAL A 115 -1.37 4.58 -5.67
N ASN A 116 -0.33 3.74 -5.83
CA ASN A 116 0.28 3.45 -7.12
C ASN A 116 1.19 2.21 -7.05
N GLY A 117 1.69 1.76 -8.20
CA GLY A 117 2.75 0.77 -8.29
C GLY A 117 3.33 0.61 -9.69
N THR A 118 4.37 -0.21 -9.80
CA THR A 118 5.12 -0.49 -11.03
C THR A 118 5.26 -2.00 -11.25
N GLY A 119 5.56 -2.38 -12.50
CA GLY A 119 5.78 -3.78 -12.88
C GLY A 119 4.58 -4.65 -12.52
N ARG A 120 4.78 -5.72 -11.73
CA ARG A 120 3.67 -6.57 -11.26
C ARG A 120 2.60 -5.85 -10.43
N PHE A 121 2.89 -4.66 -9.91
CA PHE A 121 1.96 -3.85 -9.11
C PHE A 121 1.41 -2.66 -9.90
N GLU A 122 1.55 -2.64 -11.23
CA GLU A 122 0.96 -1.57 -12.02
C GLU A 122 -0.56 -1.49 -11.80
N GLY A 123 -1.06 -0.30 -11.45
CA GLY A 123 -2.47 -0.09 -11.10
C GLY A 123 -2.86 -0.60 -9.72
N ALA A 124 -1.90 -0.92 -8.85
CA ALA A 124 -2.19 -1.35 -7.50
C ALA A 124 -2.99 -0.29 -6.72
N SER A 125 -4.01 -0.74 -6.01
CA SER A 125 -4.86 0.12 -5.17
C SER A 125 -5.45 -0.67 -4.01
N GLY A 126 -6.03 0.02 -3.03
CA GLY A 126 -6.68 -0.61 -1.89
C GLY A 126 -6.50 0.18 -0.60
N GLU A 127 -7.13 -0.33 0.45
CA GLU A 127 -7.11 0.27 1.78
C GLU A 127 -6.78 -0.81 2.82
N LEU A 128 -5.82 -0.51 3.69
CA LEU A 128 -5.30 -1.40 4.72
C LEU A 128 -5.46 -0.77 6.10
N THR A 129 -5.70 -1.60 7.10
CA THR A 129 -5.79 -1.21 8.51
C THR A 129 -4.94 -2.15 9.37
N TRP A 130 -4.24 -1.62 10.36
CA TRP A 130 -3.38 -2.42 11.25
C TRP A 130 -3.20 -1.74 12.60
N VAL A 131 -2.67 -2.50 13.56
CA VAL A 131 -2.15 -1.97 14.82
C VAL A 131 -0.63 -2.02 14.76
N HIS A 132 0.03 -0.89 15.02
CA HIS A 132 1.48 -0.80 15.19
C HIS A 132 1.85 -1.08 16.64
N ASN A 133 2.91 -1.87 16.86
CA ASN A 133 3.44 -2.19 18.17
C ASN A 133 4.95 -2.37 18.10
N GLY A 134 5.70 -1.36 18.55
CA GLY A 134 7.15 -1.46 18.80
C GLY A 134 7.97 -1.93 17.60
N GLY A 135 7.73 -1.37 16.41
CA GLY A 135 8.44 -1.76 15.18
C GLY A 135 7.79 -2.92 14.41
N PHE A 136 6.71 -3.49 14.93
CA PHE A 136 5.95 -4.55 14.26
C PHE A 136 4.50 -4.13 14.03
N GLY A 137 3.83 -4.79 13.09
CA GLY A 137 2.39 -4.61 12.92
C GLY A 137 1.75 -5.76 12.18
N LYS A 138 0.44 -5.94 12.45
CA LYS A 138 -0.40 -6.92 11.77
C LYS A 138 -1.72 -6.28 11.40
N GLY A 139 -2.19 -6.58 10.20
CA GLY A 139 -3.36 -5.91 9.65
C GLY A 139 -4.04 -6.67 8.52
N SER A 140 -5.08 -6.04 8.00
CA SER A 140 -5.81 -6.54 6.86
C SER A 140 -6.50 -5.41 6.10
N GLY A 141 -7.05 -5.75 4.94
CA GLY A 141 -7.85 -4.84 4.16
C GLY A 141 -8.01 -5.34 2.73
N THR A 142 -8.01 -4.40 1.80
CA THR A 142 -8.08 -4.67 0.38
C THR A 142 -6.75 -4.40 -0.31
N PHE A 143 -6.35 -5.30 -1.21
CA PHE A 143 -5.22 -5.11 -2.10
C PHE A 143 -5.58 -5.59 -3.50
N LEU A 144 -5.69 -4.64 -4.40
CA LEU A 144 -6.07 -4.85 -5.77
C LEU A 144 -4.85 -4.62 -6.66
N THR A 145 -4.67 -5.49 -7.64
CA THR A 145 -3.72 -5.35 -8.77
C THR A 145 -4.51 -5.60 -10.04
N LYS A 146 -4.00 -5.13 -11.19
CA LYS A 146 -4.55 -5.53 -12.49
C LYS A 146 -4.48 -7.05 -12.70
#